data_AF-A0A3A0D2Q5-F1
#
_entry.id   AF-A0A3A0D2Q5-F1
#
_cell.length_a   1.000
_cell.length_b   1.000
_cell.length_c   1.000
_cell.angle_alpha   90.00
_cell.angle_beta   90.00
_cell.angle_gamma   90.00
#
_symmetry.space_group_name_H-M   'P 1'
#
loop_
_entity.id
_entity.type
_entity.pdbx_description
1 polymer ?
#
loop_
_entity_poly.entity_id
_entity_poly.type
_entity_poly.pdbx_seq_one_letter_code
_entity_poly.pdbx_strand_id
1 'polypeptide(L)'
;MNRINVVSRVRITLLAIIIPILTQAQVKPGIEVLLTEQIDLVRGKRVGLITNPTGVTSELVSTIDALHSHPDVKLVALFGPEHGVRGDVFAGEYVADTIDTRTGIPAFSLYGKNRAPTP
;
A
#
# COMPACT_ATOMS: atom_id res chain seq x y z
N MET A 1 -75.63 -13.97 0.65
CA MET A 1 -74.83 -13.84 -0.59
C MET A 1 -74.40 -12.39 -0.75
N ASN A 2 -73.12 -12.06 -0.46
CA ASN A 2 -72.26 -11.16 -1.26
C ASN A 2 -70.98 -10.74 -0.50
N ARG A 3 -69.84 -11.13 -1.10
CA ARG A 3 -68.59 -10.37 -1.31
C ARG A 3 -67.67 -9.99 -0.13
N ILE A 4 -66.65 -10.84 0.07
CA ILE A 4 -65.19 -10.60 0.03
C ILE A 4 -64.69 -9.13 0.17
N ASN A 5 -63.80 -8.90 1.15
CA ASN A 5 -62.59 -8.04 1.15
C ASN A 5 -61.75 -8.41 2.40
N VAL A 6 -60.69 -9.22 2.40
CA VAL A 6 -59.34 -9.13 1.80
C VAL A 6 -58.43 -8.06 2.45
N VAL A 7 -57.43 -8.60 3.17
CA VAL A 7 -56.13 -8.08 3.69
C VAL A 7 -56.10 -7.03 4.80
N SER A 8 -55.52 -7.42 5.94
CA SER A 8 -54.62 -6.64 6.83
C SER A 8 -54.51 -7.40 8.16
N ARG A 9 -53.39 -7.87 8.71
CA ARG A 9 -51.99 -7.45 8.63
C ARG A 9 -51.12 -8.66 9.01
N VAL A 10 -50.26 -9.14 8.12
CA VAL A 10 -49.16 -10.01 8.51
C VAL A 10 -48.11 -9.10 9.15
N ARG A 11 -47.98 -9.14 10.47
CA ARG A 11 -46.81 -8.53 11.14
C ARG A 11 -45.62 -9.41 10.83
N ILE A 12 -44.85 -9.03 9.83
CA ILE A 12 -43.53 -9.59 9.59
C ILE A 12 -42.63 -9.04 10.70
N THR A 13 -42.52 -9.77 11.80
CA THR A 13 -41.43 -9.57 12.75
C THR A 13 -40.19 -10.11 12.08
N LEU A 14 -39.46 -9.22 11.40
CA LEU A 14 -38.13 -9.52 10.87
C LEU A 14 -37.20 -9.65 12.09
N LEU A 15 -37.09 -10.86 12.65
CA LEU A 15 -36.08 -11.16 13.65
C LEU A 15 -34.74 -11.01 12.96
N ALA A 16 -33.99 -9.97 13.34
CA ALA A 16 -32.69 -9.65 12.80
C ALA A 16 -31.80 -10.90 12.81
N ILE A 17 -31.44 -11.37 11.62
CA ILE A 17 -30.33 -12.31 11.46
C ILE A 17 -29.09 -11.51 11.82
N ILE A 18 -28.73 -11.53 13.11
CA ILE A 18 -27.42 -11.09 13.57
C ILE A 18 -26.45 -12.11 12.98
N ILE A 19 -25.96 -11.84 11.78
CA ILE A 19 -24.71 -12.41 11.32
C ILE A 19 -23.66 -11.64 12.13
N PRO A 20 -22.97 -12.25 13.13
CA PRO A 20 -21.70 -11.70 13.51
C PRO A 20 -20.85 -11.84 12.25
N ILE A 21 -20.70 -10.74 11.51
CA ILE A 21 -19.60 -10.64 10.56
C ILE A 21 -18.40 -10.94 11.43
N LEU A 22 -17.76 -12.08 11.19
CA LEU A 22 -16.46 -12.40 11.75
C LEU A 22 -15.56 -11.28 11.25
N THR A 23 -15.44 -10.20 12.01
CA THR A 23 -14.48 -9.15 11.73
C THR A 23 -13.12 -9.79 11.97
N GLN A 24 -12.57 -10.39 10.93
CA GLN A 24 -11.16 -10.73 10.91
C GLN A 24 -10.42 -9.43 11.21
N ALA A 25 -9.60 -9.42 12.26
CA ALA A 25 -8.83 -8.24 12.61
C ALA A 25 -8.03 -7.82 11.37
N GLN A 26 -8.38 -6.66 10.79
CA GLN A 26 -7.66 -6.13 9.65
C GLN A 26 -6.29 -5.67 10.13
N VAL A 27 -5.25 -6.26 9.55
CA VAL A 27 -3.87 -5.84 9.80
C VAL A 27 -3.64 -4.55 9.03
N LYS A 28 -3.15 -3.52 9.73
CA LYS A 28 -2.72 -2.26 9.12
C LYS A 28 -1.27 -2.42 8.63
N PRO A 29 -0.97 -2.25 7.33
CA PRO A 29 0.39 -2.28 6.83
C PRO A 29 1.29 -1.29 7.57
N GLY A 30 2.56 -1.67 7.80
CA GLY A 30 3.49 -0.81 8.53
C GLY A 30 3.70 0.57 7.90
N ILE A 31 3.57 0.69 6.58
CA ILE A 31 3.63 1.99 5.89
C ILE A 31 2.48 2.92 6.31
N GLU A 32 1.27 2.40 6.50
CA GLU A 32 0.15 3.23 6.94
C GLU A 32 0.31 3.64 8.40
N VAL A 33 0.80 2.74 9.25
CA VAL A 33 1.15 3.08 10.64
C VAL A 33 2.22 4.17 10.68
N LEU A 34 3.26 4.05 9.85
CA LEU A 34 4.30 5.06 9.74
C LEU A 34 3.73 6.43 9.34
N LEU A 35 2.91 6.50 8.29
CA LEU A 35 2.40 7.75 7.75
C LEU A 35 1.35 8.42 8.66
N THR A 36 0.57 7.64 9.41
CA THR A 36 -0.56 8.17 10.19
C THR A 36 -0.27 8.34 11.68
N GLU A 37 0.61 7.52 12.25
CA GLU A 37 0.82 7.44 13.70
C GLU A 37 2.27 7.67 14.12
N GLN A 38 3.25 7.42 13.25
CA GLN A 38 4.68 7.41 13.62
C GLN A 38 5.55 8.24 12.68
N ILE A 39 4.99 9.29 12.07
CA ILE A 39 5.68 10.10 11.06
C ILE A 39 6.95 10.77 11.60
N ASP A 40 7.00 11.02 12.91
CA ASP A 40 8.14 11.60 13.64
C ASP A 40 9.42 10.78 13.48
N LEU A 41 9.32 9.48 13.19
CA LEU A 41 10.47 8.62 12.94
C LEU A 41 11.31 9.07 11.73
N VAL A 42 10.66 9.72 10.75
CA VAL A 42 11.25 10.13 9.48
C VAL A 42 11.20 11.64 9.22
N ARG A 43 10.41 12.41 9.98
CA ARG A 43 10.30 13.87 9.80
C ARG A 43 11.67 14.55 9.91
N GLY A 44 11.95 15.45 8.96
CA GLY A 44 13.21 16.20 8.90
C GLY A 44 14.42 15.40 8.45
N LYS A 45 14.26 14.10 8.15
CA LYS A 45 15.33 13.22 7.66
C LYS A 45 15.28 13.10 6.14
N ARG A 46 16.44 12.81 5.55
CA ARG A 46 16.51 12.33 4.15
C ARG A 46 16.23 10.83 4.16
N VAL A 47 15.15 10.42 3.50
CA VAL A 47 14.68 9.03 3.52
C VAL A 47 15.13 8.31 2.25
N GLY A 48 15.78 7.17 2.41
CA GLY A 48 16.00 6.19 1.35
C GLY A 48 15.04 5.01 1.54
N LEU A 49 14.38 4.56 0.47
CA LEU A 49 13.42 3.46 0.53
C LEU A 49 13.95 2.22 -0.19
N ILE A 50 14.08 1.12 0.55
CA ILE A 50 14.29 -0.21 -0.04
C ILE A 50 12.91 -0.83 -0.28
N THR A 51 12.58 -1.14 -1.53
CA THR A 51 11.24 -1.66 -1.88
C THR A 51 11.23 -2.41 -3.21
N ASN A 52 10.07 -2.97 -3.53
CA ASN A 52 9.73 -3.64 -4.78
C ASN A 52 8.22 -3.45 -5.04
N PRO A 53 7.64 -4.02 -6.11
CA PRO A 53 6.21 -3.88 -6.40
C PRO A 53 5.24 -4.35 -5.31
N THR A 54 5.67 -5.19 -4.36
CA THR A 54 4.79 -5.67 -3.27
C THR A 54 4.66 -4.66 -2.12
N GLY A 55 5.51 -3.62 -2.09
CA GLY A 55 5.45 -2.56 -1.09
C GLY A 55 4.29 -1.61 -1.36
N VAL A 56 3.09 -1.94 -0.89
CA VAL A 56 1.86 -1.16 -1.10
C VAL A 56 1.05 -0.93 0.18
N THR A 57 0.19 0.09 0.18
CA THR A 57 -0.87 0.27 1.19
C THR A 57 -1.99 -0.75 0.99
N SER A 58 -2.96 -0.79 1.91
CA SER A 58 -4.16 -1.62 1.80
C SER A 58 -5.02 -1.30 0.57
N GLU A 59 -4.91 -0.08 0.03
CA GLU A 59 -5.54 0.36 -1.22
C GLU A 59 -4.66 0.13 -2.46
N LEU A 60 -3.59 -0.67 -2.34
CA LEU A 60 -2.64 -0.97 -3.42
C LEU A 60 -1.88 0.25 -3.95
N VAL A 61 -1.77 1.32 -3.15
CA VAL A 61 -0.91 2.47 -3.48
C VAL A 61 0.54 2.11 -3.20
N SER A 62 1.45 2.31 -4.15
CA SER A 62 2.87 2.05 -3.94
C SER A 62 3.42 2.87 -2.77
N THR A 63 4.21 2.23 -1.92
CA THR A 63 4.92 2.90 -0.81
C THR A 63 5.82 4.04 -1.31
N ILE A 64 6.36 3.91 -2.53
CA ILE A 64 7.11 4.98 -3.19
C ILE A 64 6.24 6.23 -3.33
N ASP A 65 5.03 6.06 -3.86
CA ASP A 65 4.11 7.15 -4.15
C ASP A 65 3.52 7.73 -2.86
N ALA A 66 3.20 6.87 -1.89
CA ALA A 66 2.68 7.27 -0.58
C ALA A 66 3.71 8.11 0.21
N LEU A 67 4.98 7.71 0.21
CA LEU A 67 6.06 8.50 0.85
C LEU A 67 6.39 9.76 0.07
N HIS A 68 6.44 9.70 -1.27
CA HIS A 68 6.77 10.86 -2.10
C HIS A 68 5.72 11.98 -2.01
N SER A 69 4.44 11.61 -1.89
CA SER A 69 3.33 12.57 -1.79
C SER A 69 3.12 13.14 -0.37
N HIS A 70 3.74 12.54 0.66
CA HIS A 70 3.53 12.96 2.03
C HIS A 70 4.37 14.21 2.38
N PRO A 71 3.76 15.32 2.85
CA PRO A 71 4.45 16.61 3.02
C PRO A 71 5.59 16.59 4.04
N ASP A 72 5.50 15.72 5.06
CA ASP A 72 6.52 15.57 6.10
C ASP A 72 7.68 14.62 5.72
N VAL A 73 7.65 14.02 4.54
CA VAL A 73 8.63 13.01 4.12
C VAL A 73 9.50 13.58 3.00
N LYS A 74 10.82 13.59 3.23
CA LYS A 74 11.81 13.91 2.19
C LYS A 74 12.41 12.63 1.62
N LEU A 75 11.70 11.98 0.70
CA LEU A 75 12.19 10.81 -0.02
C LEU A 75 13.22 11.24 -1.06
N VAL A 76 14.44 10.69 -0.99
CA VAL A 76 15.58 11.13 -1.82
C VAL A 76 16.25 10.03 -2.63
N ALA A 77 15.99 8.77 -2.31
CA ALA A 77 16.58 7.62 -2.99
C ALA A 77 15.67 6.41 -2.90
N LEU A 78 15.63 5.61 -3.95
CA LEU A 78 14.98 4.30 -3.98
C LEU A 78 16.04 3.22 -4.18
N PHE A 79 15.81 2.05 -3.62
CA PHE A 79 16.71 0.91 -3.71
C PHE A 79 15.90 -0.33 -4.07
N GLY A 80 16.16 -0.89 -5.26
CA GLY A 80 15.46 -2.04 -5.79
C GLY A 80 16.29 -3.32 -5.70
N PRO A 81 15.70 -4.48 -5.38
CA PRO A 81 16.37 -5.77 -5.46
C PRO A 81 16.41 -6.25 -6.94
N GLU A 82 16.19 -7.54 -7.19
CA GLU A 82 16.40 -8.22 -8.48
C GLU A 82 15.60 -7.68 -9.67
N HIS A 83 14.38 -7.19 -9.46
CA HIS A 83 13.49 -6.71 -10.53
C HIS A 83 13.33 -5.18 -10.53
N GLY A 84 14.24 -4.47 -9.83
CA GLY A 84 14.13 -3.03 -9.62
C GLY A 84 12.98 -2.65 -8.67
N VAL A 85 12.73 -1.35 -8.54
CA VAL A 85 11.76 -0.79 -7.59
C VAL A 85 10.32 -0.83 -8.10
N ARG A 86 10.12 -0.79 -9.43
CA ARG A 86 8.80 -0.85 -10.08
C ARG A 86 8.51 -2.19 -10.76
N GLY A 87 9.44 -3.15 -10.77
CA GLY A 87 9.24 -4.46 -11.40
C GLY A 87 9.29 -4.42 -12.93
N ASP A 88 9.85 -3.35 -13.49
CA ASP A 88 9.96 -3.05 -14.92
C ASP A 88 11.22 -3.64 -15.57
N VAL A 89 12.09 -4.26 -14.78
CA VAL A 89 13.31 -4.94 -15.28
C VAL A 89 13.10 -6.45 -15.33
N PHE A 90 13.34 -7.05 -16.50
CA PHE A 90 13.18 -8.49 -16.72
C PHE A 90 14.17 -9.32 -15.90
N ALA A 91 13.74 -10.52 -15.50
CA ALA A 91 14.56 -11.46 -14.75
C ALA A 91 15.85 -11.82 -15.50
N GLY A 92 17.00 -11.65 -14.84
CA GLY A 92 18.32 -11.97 -15.40
C GLY A 92 19.03 -10.81 -16.10
N GLU A 93 18.40 -9.64 -16.24
CA GLU A 93 19.07 -8.44 -16.74
C GLU A 93 19.73 -7.63 -15.60
N TYR A 94 20.82 -6.93 -15.93
CA TYR A 94 21.45 -6.02 -14.99
C TYR A 94 20.52 -4.82 -14.76
N VAL A 95 20.00 -4.67 -13.55
CA VAL A 95 19.29 -3.45 -13.13
C VAL A 95 20.36 -2.36 -13.00
N ALA A 96 20.38 -1.42 -13.95
CA ALA A 96 21.19 -0.23 -13.85
C ALA A 96 20.53 0.79 -12.92
N ASP A 97 21.33 1.69 -12.35
CA ASP A 97 20.79 2.86 -11.66
C ASP A 97 19.96 3.69 -12.65
N THR A 98 18.79 4.13 -12.22
CA THR A 98 17.80 4.82 -13.05
C THR A 98 17.15 5.98 -12.29
N ILE A 99 16.31 6.75 -12.96
CA ILE A 99 15.44 7.74 -12.34
C ILE A 99 14.00 7.20 -12.42
N ASP A 100 13.32 7.12 -11.28
CA ASP A 100 11.89 6.75 -11.27
C ASP A 100 11.10 7.85 -11.99
N THR A 101 10.57 7.53 -13.16
CA THR A 101 9.93 8.51 -14.06
C THR A 101 8.71 9.19 -13.46
N ARG A 102 8.07 8.56 -12.47
CA ARG A 102 6.88 9.07 -11.79
C ARG A 102 7.20 10.12 -10.73
N THR A 103 8.32 9.96 -10.03
CA THR A 103 8.69 10.82 -8.87
C THR A 103 9.94 11.67 -9.11
N GLY A 104 10.73 11.37 -10.15
CA GLY A 104 12.02 12.00 -10.41
C GLY A 104 13.13 11.57 -9.43
N ILE A 105 12.87 10.60 -8.56
CA ILE A 105 13.82 10.16 -7.53
C ILE A 105 14.80 9.13 -8.12
N PRO A 106 16.11 9.23 -7.81
CA PRO A 106 17.07 8.22 -8.24
C PRO A 106 16.79 6.86 -7.60
N ALA A 107 16.80 5.82 -8.42
CA ALA A 107 16.59 4.43 -8.03
C ALA A 107 17.85 3.61 -8.31
N PHE A 108 18.41 3.01 -7.26
CA PHE A 108 19.64 2.26 -7.30
C PHE A 108 19.36 0.76 -7.24
N SER A 109 20.17 -0.01 -7.97
CA SER A 109 20.11 -1.47 -7.91
C SER A 109 20.92 -2.02 -6.73
N LEU A 110 20.29 -2.88 -5.94
CA LEU A 110 20.95 -3.73 -4.94
C LEU A 110 21.17 -5.17 -5.44
N TYR A 111 21.09 -5.39 -6.75
CA TYR A 111 21.29 -6.69 -7.39
C TYR A 111 22.49 -6.66 -8.35
N GLY A 112 23.21 -7.77 -8.44
CA GLY A 112 24.46 -7.86 -9.22
C GLY A 112 25.71 -7.45 -8.43
N LYS A 113 26.48 -6.49 -8.95
CA LYS A 113 27.79 -6.10 -8.39
C LYS A 113 27.70 -5.45 -7.00
N ASN A 114 26.63 -4.69 -6.75
CA ASN A 114 26.39 -4.02 -5.49
C ASN A 114 25.24 -4.72 -4.76
N ARG A 115 25.56 -5.62 -3.82
CA ARG A 115 24.57 -6.25 -2.93
C ARG A 115 24.26 -5.42 -1.68
N ALA A 116 24.94 -4.30 -1.52
CA ALA A 116 24.78 -3.34 -0.45
C ALA A 116 24.96 -1.92 -1.03
N PRO A 117 24.32 -0.89 -0.43
CA PRO A 117 24.60 0.51 -0.78
C PRO A 117 26.09 0.83 -0.60
N THR A 118 26.64 1.62 -1.51
CA THR A 118 28.00 2.17 -1.35
C THR A 118 27.97 3.35 -0.36
N PRO A 119 29.03 3.56 0.44
CA PRO A 119 29.08 4.64 1.44
C PRO A 119 28.98 6.06 0.87
#